data_AF-A0A945I9T9-F1
#
_entry.id   AF-A0A945I9T9-F1
#
_cell.length_a   1.000
_cell.length_b   1.000
_cell.length_c   1.000
_cell.angle_alpha   90.00
_cell.angle_beta   90.00
_cell.angle_gamma   90.00
#
_symmetry.space_group_name_H-M   'P 1'
#
loop_
_entity.id
_entity.type
_entity.pdbx_description
1 polymer ?
#
loop_
_entity_poly.entity_id
_entity_poly.type
_entity_poly.pdbx_seq_one_letter_code
_entity_poly.pdbx_strand_id
1 'polypeptide(L)'
;MYLIIRQSIVGYVIGYYGDQTSTRATYSHIFSLASLLFSGDLLYGEKVTQMIQLVLVFFEGIVVFHVVVKHIHMFIELSVSMLFGSPYRQYAVSFIIGKIWWVCVAGVVGVSGVFFFLQKKERTVFSFFFLSYCAISVPFTALLFDQTSNNGERYGYVMSVFFCLLFAQLITYFFWKHTYVYGTILCILCGGLFLQHNTKLLVWQQSAAVREHILADIVAANISPKDYVVFVGLPDNIAGVELMRNAVFEMIHLETSRQKMSGERVPLYTEPKRLEAVGPVVYVEELGDGQFVILPHKEDNRYFTGFRTFKSGVGSFYLDNFRHKDHSGTAIRFTIHKHVPQEEGYDRLILAYYDGESLRFHPIALN
;
A
#
# COMPACT_ATOMS: atom_id res chain seq x y z
N MET A 1 -1.32 1.80 21.99
CA MET A 1 -1.18 3.10 21.28
C MET A 1 0.27 3.38 20.86
N TYR A 2 1.23 3.46 21.80
CA TYR A 2 2.67 3.67 21.48
C TYR A 2 3.27 2.60 20.54
N LEU A 3 2.92 1.32 20.73
CA LEU A 3 3.40 0.23 19.86
C LEU A 3 2.82 0.27 18.44
N ILE A 4 1.56 0.72 18.29
CA ILE A 4 0.91 0.92 16.98
C ILE A 4 1.57 2.09 16.26
N ILE A 5 1.79 3.22 16.95
CA ILE A 5 2.51 4.38 16.43
C ILE A 5 3.94 3.99 16.02
N ARG A 6 4.65 3.20 16.83
CA ARG A 6 6.00 2.74 16.51
C ARG A 6 6.05 1.81 15.29
N GLN A 7 5.13 0.85 15.18
CA GLN A 7 5.12 -0.09 14.05
C GLN A 7 4.63 0.55 12.75
N SER A 8 3.64 1.45 12.81
CA SER A 8 3.17 2.20 11.64
C SER A 8 4.20 3.21 11.11
N ILE A 9 4.96 3.86 12.00
CA ILE A 9 6.03 4.81 11.60
C ILE A 9 7.29 4.08 11.12
N VAL A 10 7.66 2.93 11.71
CA VAL A 10 8.84 2.18 11.26
C VAL A 10 8.60 1.51 9.90
N GLY A 11 7.38 1.00 9.65
CA GLY A 11 6.97 0.55 8.31
C GLY A 11 6.96 1.67 7.26
N TYR A 12 6.60 2.90 7.69
CA TYR A 12 6.63 4.11 6.85
C TYR A 12 8.06 4.54 6.47
N VAL A 13 9.02 4.49 7.40
CA VAL A 13 10.41 4.88 7.11
C VAL A 13 11.11 3.85 6.21
N ILE A 14 10.88 2.55 6.40
CA ILE A 14 11.58 1.52 5.61
C ILE A 14 10.95 1.36 4.22
N GLY A 15 9.62 1.52 4.08
CA GLY A 15 8.93 1.43 2.79
C GLY A 15 9.05 2.66 1.90
N TYR A 16 9.22 3.87 2.47
CA TYR A 16 9.25 5.13 1.70
C TYR A 16 10.67 5.57 1.33
N TYR A 17 11.69 5.25 2.13
CA TYR A 17 13.09 5.59 1.80
C TYR A 17 13.77 4.60 0.85
N GLY A 18 13.15 3.46 0.56
CA GLY A 18 13.66 2.48 -0.42
C GLY A 18 13.50 2.87 -1.89
N ASP A 19 12.64 3.85 -2.22
CA ASP A 19 12.21 4.10 -3.61
C ASP A 19 12.18 5.59 -4.03
N GLN A 20 13.06 6.42 -3.48
CA GLN A 20 13.23 7.82 -3.92
C GLN A 20 14.28 8.00 -5.03
N THR A 21 14.40 7.06 -5.98
CA THR A 21 15.28 7.29 -7.14
C THR A 21 14.62 8.15 -8.22
N SER A 22 13.31 8.03 -8.46
CA SER A 22 12.63 8.79 -9.53
C SER A 22 12.33 10.25 -9.17
N THR A 23 11.90 10.53 -7.94
CA THR A 23 11.68 11.89 -7.45
C THR A 23 12.99 12.65 -7.29
N ARG A 24 14.03 12.02 -6.75
CA ARG A 24 15.34 12.65 -6.57
C ARG A 24 16.04 12.95 -7.90
N ALA A 25 15.88 12.11 -8.92
CA ALA A 25 16.36 12.38 -10.28
C ALA A 25 15.60 13.54 -10.96
N THR A 26 14.28 13.63 -10.73
CA THR A 26 13.46 14.72 -11.30
C THR A 26 13.81 16.06 -10.65
N TYR A 27 13.97 16.10 -9.32
CA TYR A 27 14.41 17.29 -8.61
C TYR A 27 15.88 17.63 -8.88
N SER A 28 16.79 16.66 -9.02
CA SER A 28 18.19 16.92 -9.35
C SER A 28 18.35 17.48 -10.77
N HIS A 29 17.56 17.03 -11.74
CA HIS A 29 17.55 17.61 -13.08
C HIS A 29 17.06 19.06 -13.06
N ILE A 30 15.98 19.37 -12.34
CA ILE A 30 15.46 20.73 -12.19
C ILE A 30 16.49 21.64 -11.49
N PHE A 31 17.12 21.17 -10.41
CA PHE A 31 18.18 21.92 -9.71
C PHE A 31 19.48 22.05 -10.52
N SER A 32 19.83 21.06 -11.35
CA SER A 32 20.99 21.16 -12.26
C SER A 32 20.72 22.13 -13.42
N LEU A 33 19.48 22.20 -13.91
CA LEU A 33 19.08 23.16 -14.93
C LEU A 33 19.11 24.59 -14.35
N ALA A 34 18.64 24.75 -13.11
CA ALA A 34 18.74 26.00 -12.37
C ALA A 34 20.21 26.39 -12.14
N SER A 35 21.07 25.48 -11.68
CA SER A 35 22.49 25.80 -11.45
C SER A 35 23.26 26.13 -12.74
N LEU A 36 22.92 25.51 -13.87
CA LEU A 36 23.44 25.86 -15.20
C LEU A 36 23.01 27.27 -15.64
N LEU A 37 21.79 27.70 -15.30
CA LEU A 37 21.30 29.06 -15.55
C LEU A 37 21.93 30.12 -14.64
N PHE A 38 22.39 29.73 -13.44
CA PHE A 38 23.04 30.62 -12.48
C PHE A 38 24.58 30.66 -12.59
N SER A 39 25.21 29.78 -13.40
CA SER A 39 26.67 29.59 -13.43
C SER A 39 27.43 30.25 -14.58
N GLY A 40 26.80 31.02 -15.47
CA GLY A 40 27.52 32.02 -16.27
C GLY A 40 27.06 32.25 -17.71
N ASP A 41 27.28 33.50 -18.14
CA ASP A 41 27.55 33.95 -19.51
C ASP A 41 26.44 33.88 -20.56
N LEU A 42 25.21 34.21 -20.21
CA LEU A 42 24.22 34.67 -21.20
C LEU A 42 24.04 36.18 -21.12
N LEU A 43 24.76 36.86 -22.01
CA LEU A 43 24.70 38.28 -22.40
C LEU A 43 23.34 38.65 -23.04
N TYR A 44 22.24 38.11 -22.52
CA TYR A 44 20.88 38.37 -22.97
C TYR A 44 20.08 38.93 -21.80
N GLY A 45 19.63 40.17 -21.98
CA GLY A 45 19.33 41.10 -20.90
C GLY A 45 18.32 40.60 -19.88
N GLU A 46 18.44 41.17 -18.67
CA GLU A 46 17.64 41.08 -17.45
C GLU A 46 16.18 40.58 -17.60
N LYS A 47 15.49 40.97 -18.69
CA LYS A 47 14.16 40.50 -19.08
C LYS A 47 14.07 38.99 -19.36
N VAL A 48 15.08 38.37 -19.97
CA VAL A 48 15.11 36.93 -20.26
C VAL A 48 15.27 36.14 -18.98
N THR A 49 16.15 36.57 -18.06
CA THR A 49 16.33 35.96 -16.74
C THR A 49 15.05 36.05 -15.89
N GLN A 50 14.37 37.21 -15.89
CA GLN A 50 13.07 37.38 -15.23
C GLN A 50 11.97 36.50 -15.84
N MET A 51 11.95 36.34 -17.17
CA MET A 51 10.99 35.48 -17.84
C MET A 51 11.22 34.00 -17.50
N ILE A 52 12.47 33.55 -17.42
CA ILE A 52 12.81 32.18 -17.01
C ILE A 52 12.44 31.94 -15.54
N GLN A 53 12.68 32.90 -14.64
CA GLN A 53 12.24 32.81 -13.24
C GLN A 53 10.72 32.71 -13.11
N LEU A 54 9.97 33.52 -13.87
CA LEU A 54 8.50 33.45 -13.89
C LEU A 54 8.01 32.08 -14.37
N VAL A 55 8.65 31.53 -15.41
CA VAL A 55 8.34 30.20 -15.94
C VAL A 55 8.65 29.11 -14.90
N LEU A 56 9.78 29.19 -14.20
CA LEU A 56 10.12 28.26 -13.13
C LEU A 56 9.12 28.31 -11.96
N VAL A 57 8.75 29.50 -11.48
CA VAL A 57 7.73 29.67 -10.43
C VAL A 57 6.37 29.15 -10.89
N PHE A 58 6.02 29.34 -12.16
CA PHE A 58 4.80 28.79 -12.74
C PHE A 58 4.82 27.26 -12.78
N PHE A 59 5.94 26.64 -13.17
CA PHE A 59 6.10 25.19 -13.15
C PHE A 59 6.09 24.63 -11.72
N GLU A 60 6.76 25.27 -10.76
CA GLU A 60 6.68 24.92 -9.35
C GLU A 60 5.24 25.01 -8.84
N GLY A 61 4.51 26.06 -9.21
CA GLY A 61 3.09 26.22 -8.89
C GLY A 61 2.24 25.08 -9.44
N ILE A 62 2.47 24.67 -10.70
CA ILE A 62 1.78 23.51 -11.31
C ILE A 62 2.10 22.22 -10.57
N VAL A 63 3.37 21.97 -10.24
CA VAL A 63 3.80 20.76 -9.55
C VAL A 63 3.17 20.70 -8.15
N VAL A 64 3.25 21.79 -7.39
CA VAL A 64 2.63 21.90 -6.06
C VAL A 64 1.12 21.69 -6.15
N PHE A 65 0.46 22.31 -7.13
CA PHE A 65 -0.97 22.11 -7.36
C PHE A 65 -1.30 20.64 -7.65
N HIS A 66 -0.54 19.98 -8.52
CA HIS A 66 -0.75 18.58 -8.86
C HIS A 66 -0.57 17.64 -7.66
N VAL A 67 0.45 17.90 -6.83
CA VAL A 67 0.70 17.16 -5.59
C VAL A 67 -0.45 17.38 -4.60
N VAL A 68 -0.88 18.62 -4.39
CA VAL A 68 -1.99 18.94 -3.47
C VAL A 68 -3.29 18.29 -3.93
N VAL A 69 -3.62 18.38 -5.22
CA VAL A 69 -4.82 17.73 -5.79
C VAL A 69 -4.79 16.22 -5.55
N LYS A 70 -3.63 15.58 -5.74
CA LYS A 70 -3.46 14.15 -5.47
C LYS A 70 -3.69 13.81 -3.99
N HIS A 71 -3.17 14.60 -3.06
CA HIS A 71 -3.36 14.38 -1.63
C HIS A 71 -4.83 14.60 -1.21
N ILE A 72 -5.50 15.61 -1.76
CA ILE A 72 -6.94 15.85 -1.55
C ILE A 72 -7.77 14.69 -2.08
N HIS A 73 -7.46 14.20 -3.29
CA HIS A 73 -8.12 13.03 -3.85
C HIS A 73 -7.97 11.81 -2.94
N MET A 74 -6.75 11.54 -2.46
CA MET A 74 -6.51 10.41 -1.55
C MET A 74 -7.20 10.58 -0.20
N PHE A 75 -7.27 11.80 0.33
CA PHE A 75 -8.02 12.10 1.55
C PHE A 75 -9.51 11.78 1.39
N ILE A 76 -10.10 12.17 0.25
CA ILE A 76 -11.50 11.88 -0.07
C ILE A 76 -11.70 10.37 -0.21
N GLU A 77 -10.85 9.69 -0.98
CA GLU A 77 -10.90 8.23 -1.14
C GLU A 77 -10.86 7.51 0.21
N LEU A 78 -9.94 7.88 1.10
CA LEU A 78 -9.83 7.29 2.44
C LEU A 78 -11.08 7.57 3.29
N SER A 79 -11.58 8.80 3.28
CA SER A 79 -12.76 9.21 4.05
C SER A 79 -14.02 8.49 3.57
N VAL A 80 -14.22 8.38 2.25
CA VAL A 80 -15.37 7.69 1.65
C VAL A 80 -15.25 6.17 1.83
N SER A 81 -14.02 5.62 1.80
CA SER A 81 -13.77 4.19 2.05
C SER A 81 -14.24 3.71 3.42
N MET A 82 -14.30 4.60 4.42
CA MET A 82 -14.83 4.26 5.75
C MET A 82 -16.33 3.97 5.73
N LEU A 83 -17.06 4.54 4.76
CA LEU A 83 -18.51 4.48 4.68
C LEU A 83 -18.99 3.56 3.54
N PHE A 84 -18.20 3.43 2.47
CA PHE A 84 -18.58 2.70 1.26
C PHE A 84 -17.45 1.77 0.79
N GLY A 85 -17.81 0.53 0.45
CA GLY A 85 -16.89 -0.40 -0.23
C GLY A 85 -16.94 -0.27 -1.75
N SER A 86 -16.00 -0.89 -2.46
CA SER A 86 -16.08 -1.05 -3.92
C SER A 86 -17.32 -1.88 -4.31
N PRO A 87 -18.11 -1.50 -5.35
CA PRO A 87 -17.87 -0.39 -6.28
C PRO A 87 -18.54 0.95 -5.90
N TYR A 88 -19.40 0.98 -4.88
CA TYR A 88 -20.15 2.18 -4.50
C TYR A 88 -19.25 3.36 -4.12
N ARG A 89 -18.06 3.06 -3.57
CA ARG A 89 -17.03 4.07 -3.30
C ARG A 89 -16.66 4.87 -4.55
N GLN A 90 -16.45 4.24 -5.71
CA GLN A 90 -16.00 4.98 -6.90
C GLN A 90 -17.05 5.97 -7.39
N TYR A 91 -18.34 5.62 -7.28
CA TYR A 91 -19.43 6.54 -7.61
C TYR A 91 -19.45 7.74 -6.65
N ALA A 92 -19.33 7.50 -5.34
CA ALA A 92 -19.31 8.56 -4.34
C ALA A 92 -18.08 9.49 -4.51
N VAL A 93 -16.90 8.92 -4.72
CA VAL A 93 -15.67 9.70 -4.93
C VAL A 93 -15.75 10.50 -6.23
N SER A 94 -16.20 9.90 -7.33
CA SER A 94 -16.36 10.60 -8.62
C SER A 94 -17.36 11.76 -8.50
N PHE A 95 -18.47 11.55 -7.77
CA PHE A 95 -19.44 12.60 -7.49
C PHE A 95 -18.84 13.76 -6.69
N ILE A 96 -18.11 13.45 -5.60
CA ILE A 96 -17.47 14.45 -4.74
C ILE A 96 -16.43 15.26 -5.51
N ILE A 97 -15.55 14.58 -6.26
CA ILE A 97 -14.50 15.23 -7.05
C ILE A 97 -15.11 16.08 -8.16
N GLY A 98 -16.14 15.57 -8.85
CA GLY A 98 -16.87 16.33 -9.87
C GLY A 98 -17.53 17.61 -9.34
N LYS A 99 -17.72 17.72 -8.02
CA LYS A 99 -18.30 18.88 -7.33
C LYS A 99 -17.36 19.46 -6.27
N ILE A 100 -16.05 19.28 -6.40
CA ILE A 100 -15.08 19.58 -5.34
C ILE A 100 -15.21 20.99 -4.76
N TRP A 101 -15.43 22.00 -5.61
CA TRP A 101 -15.63 23.39 -5.16
C TRP A 101 -16.83 23.54 -4.23
N TRP A 102 -17.98 22.98 -4.61
CA TRP A 102 -19.19 23.01 -3.79
C TRP A 102 -19.03 22.22 -2.51
N VAL A 103 -18.32 21.08 -2.56
CA VAL A 103 -18.01 20.27 -1.38
C VAL A 103 -17.11 21.02 -0.42
N CYS A 104 -16.07 21.72 -0.90
CA CYS A 104 -15.21 22.55 -0.08
C CYS A 104 -15.99 23.70 0.58
N VAL A 105 -16.83 24.41 -0.18
CA VAL A 105 -17.69 25.48 0.36
C VAL A 105 -18.64 24.93 1.42
N ALA A 106 -19.34 23.83 1.12
CA ALA A 106 -20.25 23.18 2.06
C ALA A 106 -19.51 22.68 3.32
N GLY A 107 -18.30 22.16 3.16
CA GLY A 107 -17.44 21.74 4.27
C GLY A 107 -17.03 22.90 5.18
N VAL A 108 -16.57 24.02 4.60
CA VAL A 108 -16.20 25.23 5.36
C VAL A 108 -17.41 25.82 6.08
N VAL A 109 -18.54 25.96 5.38
CA VAL A 109 -19.79 26.47 5.97
C VAL A 109 -20.29 25.53 7.06
N GLY A 110 -20.27 24.22 6.83
CA GLY A 110 -20.69 23.20 7.79
C GLY A 110 -19.83 23.19 9.05
N VAL A 111 -18.50 23.15 8.90
CA VAL A 111 -17.57 23.20 10.04
C VAL A 111 -17.71 24.52 10.80
N SER A 112 -17.79 25.66 10.10
CA SER A 112 -17.95 26.97 10.72
C SER A 112 -19.29 27.09 11.46
N GLY A 113 -20.37 26.59 10.87
CA GLY A 113 -21.69 26.54 11.48
C GLY A 113 -21.69 25.69 12.75
N VAL A 114 -21.15 24.48 12.69
CA VAL A 114 -20.95 23.62 13.86
C VAL A 114 -20.16 24.37 14.94
N PHE A 115 -19.04 25.00 14.57
CA PHE A 115 -18.21 25.75 15.51
C PHE A 115 -18.94 26.92 16.17
N PHE A 116 -19.78 27.63 15.42
CA PHE A 116 -20.61 28.73 15.91
C PHE A 116 -21.60 28.26 16.98
N PHE A 117 -22.28 27.14 16.72
CA PHE A 117 -23.29 26.60 17.64
C PHE A 117 -22.69 25.90 18.86
N LEU A 118 -21.50 25.30 18.77
CA LEU A 118 -20.88 24.61 19.90
C LEU A 118 -20.57 25.59 21.05
N GLN A 119 -20.79 25.14 22.29
CA GLN A 119 -20.37 25.84 23.51
C GLN A 119 -18.84 25.81 23.68
N LYS A 120 -18.29 26.71 24.52
CA LYS A 120 -16.82 26.95 24.61
C LYS A 120 -16.02 25.69 24.97
N LYS A 121 -16.53 24.83 25.85
CA LYS A 121 -15.85 23.60 26.28
C LYS A 121 -15.86 22.55 25.17
N GLU A 122 -16.95 22.46 24.44
CA GLU A 122 -17.25 21.54 23.36
C GLU A 122 -16.47 21.90 22.09
N ARG A 123 -16.28 23.21 21.82
CA ARG A 123 -15.40 23.72 20.76
C ARG A 123 -13.98 23.19 20.91
N THR A 124 -13.43 23.19 22.12
CA THR A 124 -12.07 22.68 22.38
C THR A 124 -11.96 21.19 22.06
N VAL A 125 -12.92 20.39 22.54
CA VAL A 125 -12.95 18.94 22.29
C VAL A 125 -13.15 18.63 20.81
N PHE A 126 -14.06 19.36 20.14
CA PHE A 126 -14.30 19.20 18.71
C PHE A 126 -13.07 19.56 17.88
N SER A 127 -12.42 20.70 18.20
CA SER A 127 -11.18 21.13 17.56
C SER A 127 -10.09 20.08 17.70
N PHE A 128 -9.93 19.51 18.91
CA PHE A 128 -8.94 18.48 19.17
C PHE A 128 -9.15 17.26 18.28
N PHE A 129 -10.36 16.70 18.21
CA PHE A 129 -10.62 15.53 17.38
C PHE A 129 -10.56 15.85 15.88
N PHE A 130 -11.02 17.04 15.46
CA PHE A 130 -10.99 17.46 14.06
C PHE A 130 -9.56 17.64 13.56
N LEU A 131 -8.74 18.36 14.31
CA LEU A 131 -7.32 18.53 13.98
C LEU A 131 -6.57 17.21 14.05
N SER A 132 -6.89 16.33 15.02
CA SER A 132 -6.29 15.00 15.09
C SER A 132 -6.65 14.14 13.88
N TYR A 133 -7.91 14.17 13.43
CA TYR A 133 -8.35 13.49 12.21
C TYR A 133 -7.57 13.98 10.98
N CYS A 134 -7.46 15.30 10.80
CA CYS A 134 -6.68 15.88 9.72
C CYS A 134 -5.21 15.50 9.80
N ALA A 135 -4.57 15.67 10.96
CA ALA A 135 -3.14 15.40 11.15
C ALA A 135 -2.80 13.92 10.92
N ILE A 136 -3.64 13.00 11.40
CA ILE A 136 -3.45 11.55 11.21
C ILE A 136 -3.68 11.14 9.76
N SER A 137 -4.53 11.85 9.01
CA SER A 137 -4.76 11.55 7.60
C SER A 137 -3.54 11.83 6.71
N VAL A 138 -2.74 12.85 7.04
CA VAL A 138 -1.59 13.31 6.23
C VAL A 138 -0.67 12.16 5.75
N PRO A 139 -0.11 11.29 6.62
CA PRO A 139 0.77 10.21 6.18
C PRO A 139 0.09 9.24 5.20
N PHE A 140 -1.23 9.04 5.31
CA PHE A 140 -1.98 8.14 4.43
C PHE A 140 -2.36 8.78 3.10
N THR A 141 -2.45 10.11 3.01
CA THR A 141 -2.74 10.82 1.75
C THR A 141 -1.61 10.74 0.72
N ALA A 142 -0.40 10.41 1.17
CA ALA A 142 0.74 10.15 0.28
C ALA A 142 0.71 8.74 -0.33
N LEU A 143 -0.15 7.84 0.17
CA LEU A 143 -0.26 6.48 -0.33
C LEU A 143 -1.00 6.44 -1.66
N LEU A 144 -0.61 5.51 -2.52
CA LEU A 144 -1.34 5.13 -3.72
C LEU A 144 -1.87 3.72 -3.49
N PHE A 145 -3.18 3.55 -3.55
CA PHE A 145 -3.80 2.23 -3.57
C PHE A 145 -4.74 2.11 -4.76
N ASP A 146 -4.99 0.88 -5.18
CA ASP A 146 -5.89 0.60 -6.28
C ASP A 146 -7.33 1.01 -5.90
N GLN A 147 -7.88 1.95 -6.67
CA GLN A 147 -9.19 2.55 -6.45
C GLN A 147 -10.33 1.58 -6.76
N THR A 148 -10.04 0.47 -7.47
CA THR A 148 -11.04 -0.52 -7.87
C THR A 148 -11.20 -1.65 -6.83
N SER A 149 -10.27 -1.76 -5.88
CA SER A 149 -10.23 -2.80 -4.85
C SER A 149 -10.34 -2.22 -3.44
N ASN A 150 -10.52 -3.07 -2.42
CA ASN A 150 -10.68 -2.61 -1.02
C ASN A 150 -9.34 -2.44 -0.28
N ASN A 151 -8.19 -2.40 -0.99
CA ASN A 151 -6.84 -2.30 -0.40
C ASN A 151 -6.68 -1.09 0.52
N GLY A 152 -7.33 0.02 0.19
CA GLY A 152 -7.21 1.29 0.92
C GLY A 152 -7.79 1.26 2.33
N GLU A 153 -8.68 0.32 2.64
CA GLU A 153 -9.46 0.33 3.89
C GLU A 153 -8.59 0.15 5.14
N ARG A 154 -7.50 -0.59 5.03
CA ARG A 154 -6.55 -0.81 6.15
C ARG A 154 -5.91 0.49 6.65
N TYR A 155 -5.78 1.48 5.77
CA TYR A 155 -5.23 2.79 6.12
C TYR A 155 -6.28 3.70 6.76
N GLY A 156 -7.57 3.40 6.53
CA GLY A 156 -8.69 4.13 7.11
C GLY A 156 -8.96 3.79 8.58
N TYR A 157 -8.39 2.73 9.16
CA TYR A 157 -8.73 2.29 10.52
C TYR A 157 -8.41 3.33 11.59
N VAL A 158 -7.19 3.87 11.61
CA VAL A 158 -6.83 4.87 12.63
C VAL A 158 -7.63 6.16 12.42
N MET A 159 -7.80 6.56 11.16
CA MET A 159 -8.63 7.72 10.82
C MET A 159 -10.10 7.53 11.24
N SER A 160 -10.65 6.31 11.10
CA SER A 160 -12.05 6.02 11.45
C SER A 160 -12.30 6.10 12.96
N VAL A 161 -11.31 5.81 13.81
CA VAL A 161 -11.43 6.03 15.26
C VAL A 161 -11.70 7.50 15.57
N PHE A 162 -10.91 8.42 14.99
CA PHE A 162 -11.10 9.86 15.21
C PHE A 162 -12.40 10.37 14.56
N PHE A 163 -12.75 9.83 13.40
CA PHE A 163 -14.05 10.12 12.76
C PHE A 163 -15.22 9.69 13.65
N CYS A 164 -15.19 8.50 14.23
CA CYS A 164 -16.21 8.00 15.14
C CYS A 164 -16.31 8.84 16.41
N LEU A 165 -15.17 9.30 16.98
CA LEU A 165 -15.16 10.18 18.15
C LEU A 165 -15.76 11.57 17.82
N LEU A 166 -15.43 12.14 16.65
CA LEU A 166 -16.04 13.37 16.15
C LEU A 166 -17.56 13.21 15.99
N PHE A 167 -17.96 12.12 15.34
CA PHE A 167 -19.35 11.84 15.06
C PHE A 167 -20.15 11.60 16.34
N ALA A 168 -19.60 10.84 17.29
CA ALA A 168 -20.20 10.63 18.60
C ALA A 168 -20.39 11.95 19.35
N GLN A 169 -19.37 12.82 19.35
CA GLN A 169 -19.48 14.13 19.98
C GLN A 169 -20.59 14.99 19.35
N LEU A 170 -20.71 15.00 18.02
CA LEU A 170 -21.77 15.73 17.32
C LEU A 170 -23.16 15.18 17.67
N ILE A 171 -23.34 13.85 17.69
CA ILE A 171 -24.62 13.25 18.09
C ILE A 171 -24.94 13.63 19.53
N THR A 172 -23.98 13.49 20.44
CA THR A 172 -24.21 13.86 21.85
C THR A 172 -24.61 15.33 21.95
N TYR A 173 -23.97 16.25 21.23
CA TYR A 173 -24.32 17.66 21.27
C TYR A 173 -25.74 17.94 20.78
N PHE A 174 -26.12 17.44 19.61
CA PHE A 174 -27.42 17.74 18.99
C PHE A 174 -28.58 16.96 19.62
N PHE A 175 -28.32 15.76 20.15
CA PHE A 175 -29.36 14.82 20.60
C PHE A 175 -29.24 14.43 22.07
N TRP A 176 -28.45 15.14 22.88
CA TRP A 176 -28.28 14.89 24.33
C TRP A 176 -29.60 14.68 25.09
N LYS A 177 -30.66 15.41 24.72
CA LYS A 177 -31.98 15.31 25.36
C LYS A 177 -32.88 14.19 24.83
N HIS A 178 -32.51 13.55 23.72
CA HIS A 178 -33.34 12.57 23.01
C HIS A 178 -32.60 11.23 22.88
N THR A 179 -32.47 10.52 24.00
CA THR A 179 -31.78 9.21 24.10
C THR A 179 -32.29 8.16 23.11
N TYR A 180 -33.57 8.21 22.71
CA TYR A 180 -34.11 7.31 21.69
C TYR A 180 -33.53 7.60 20.29
N VAL A 181 -33.29 8.88 19.95
CA VAL A 181 -32.66 9.27 18.68
C VAL A 181 -31.20 8.78 18.65
N TYR A 182 -30.49 8.88 19.77
CA TYR A 182 -29.14 8.31 19.91
C TYR A 182 -29.15 6.80 19.63
N GLY A 183 -30.07 6.07 20.26
CA GLY A 183 -30.23 4.63 20.05
C GLY A 183 -30.54 4.28 18.59
N THR A 184 -31.46 5.02 17.95
CA THR A 184 -31.81 4.78 16.55
C THR A 184 -30.65 5.07 15.59
N ILE A 185 -29.97 6.21 15.74
CA ILE A 185 -28.81 6.56 14.90
C ILE A 185 -27.70 5.53 15.07
N LEU A 186 -27.41 5.12 16.31
CA LEU A 186 -26.43 4.10 16.61
C LEU A 186 -26.82 2.74 16.01
N CYS A 187 -28.09 2.33 16.13
CA CYS A 187 -28.58 1.09 15.51
C CYS A 187 -28.48 1.09 13.99
N ILE A 188 -28.79 2.21 13.33
CA ILE A 188 -28.65 2.35 11.87
C ILE A 188 -27.19 2.28 11.46
N LEU A 189 -26.29 2.96 12.17
CA LEU A 189 -24.86 2.92 11.89
C LEU A 189 -24.26 1.54 12.15
N CYS A 190 -24.53 0.93 13.31
CA CYS A 190 -24.07 -0.40 13.64
C CYS A 190 -24.64 -1.43 12.65
N GLY A 191 -25.91 -1.33 12.27
CA GLY A 191 -26.53 -2.21 11.27
C GLY A 191 -25.91 -2.06 9.88
N GLY A 192 -25.69 -0.82 9.42
CA GLY A 192 -25.05 -0.54 8.14
C GLY A 192 -23.59 -1.01 8.10
N LEU A 193 -22.82 -0.71 9.15
CA LEU A 193 -21.44 -1.18 9.30
C LEU A 193 -21.38 -2.70 9.40
N PHE A 194 -22.32 -3.36 10.10
CA PHE A 194 -22.39 -4.82 10.21
C PHE A 194 -22.67 -5.50 8.87
N LEU A 195 -23.59 -4.96 8.06
CA LEU A 195 -23.87 -5.48 6.71
C LEU A 195 -22.66 -5.33 5.79
N GLN A 196 -21.99 -4.17 5.85
CA GLN A 196 -20.75 -3.94 5.10
C GLN A 196 -19.61 -4.83 5.59
N HIS A 197 -19.54 -5.11 6.90
CA HIS A 197 -18.52 -5.95 7.50
C HIS A 197 -18.67 -7.42 7.10
N ASN A 198 -19.88 -7.98 7.08
CA ASN A 198 -20.09 -9.40 6.76
C ASN A 198 -19.64 -9.79 5.34
N THR A 199 -19.86 -8.93 4.35
CA THR A 199 -19.39 -9.21 2.97
C THR A 199 -17.87 -9.17 2.85
N LYS A 200 -17.19 -8.42 3.70
CA LYS A 200 -15.73 -8.29 3.73
C LYS A 200 -15.07 -9.35 4.61
N LEU A 201 -15.70 -9.71 5.73
CA LEU A 201 -15.16 -10.64 6.72
C LEU A 201 -14.75 -11.97 6.08
N LEU A 202 -15.53 -12.48 5.12
CA LEU A 202 -15.21 -13.70 4.39
C LEU A 202 -13.85 -13.61 3.67
N VAL A 203 -13.58 -12.51 2.96
CA VAL A 203 -12.33 -12.28 2.23
C VAL A 203 -11.14 -12.18 3.19
N TRP A 204 -11.34 -11.51 4.32
CA TRP A 204 -10.32 -11.38 5.37
C TRP A 204 -10.03 -12.73 6.04
N GLN A 205 -11.06 -13.53 6.32
CA GLN A 205 -10.91 -14.89 6.87
C GLN A 205 -10.19 -15.81 5.88
N GLN A 206 -10.54 -15.75 4.60
CA GLN A 206 -9.84 -16.50 3.54
C GLN A 206 -8.36 -16.10 3.45
N SER A 207 -8.07 -14.81 3.50
CA SER A 207 -6.70 -14.31 3.47
C SER A 207 -5.92 -14.75 4.71
N ALA A 208 -6.55 -14.70 5.89
CA ALA A 208 -5.96 -15.20 7.13
C ALA A 208 -5.65 -16.71 7.05
N ALA A 209 -6.57 -17.52 6.49
CA ALA A 209 -6.37 -18.95 6.31
C ALA A 209 -5.18 -19.26 5.38
N VAL A 210 -5.08 -18.59 4.22
CA VAL A 210 -3.93 -18.75 3.30
C VAL A 210 -2.62 -18.37 4.00
N ARG A 211 -2.61 -17.27 4.76
CA ARG A 211 -1.44 -16.86 5.55
C ARG A 211 -1.07 -17.91 6.59
N GLU A 212 -2.04 -18.46 7.31
CA GLU A 212 -1.82 -19.50 8.32
C GLU A 212 -1.27 -20.79 7.71
N HIS A 213 -1.76 -21.20 6.54
CA HIS A 213 -1.19 -22.32 5.79
C HIS A 213 0.26 -22.05 5.38
N ILE A 214 0.58 -20.87 4.85
CA ILE A 214 1.96 -20.50 4.49
C ILE A 214 2.87 -20.51 5.73
N LEU A 215 2.40 -19.98 6.86
CA LEU A 215 3.17 -20.01 8.11
C LEU A 215 3.41 -21.45 8.59
N ALA A 216 2.39 -22.32 8.50
CA ALA A 216 2.54 -23.74 8.82
C ALA A 216 3.56 -24.43 7.92
N ASP A 217 3.55 -24.15 6.61
CA ASP A 217 4.53 -24.68 5.65
C ASP A 217 5.96 -24.24 5.99
N ILE A 218 6.15 -22.97 6.35
CA ILE A 218 7.47 -22.45 6.79
C ILE A 218 7.93 -23.13 8.08
N VAL A 219 7.03 -23.35 9.03
CA VAL A 219 7.35 -24.09 10.25
C VAL A 219 7.73 -25.53 9.91
N ALA A 220 6.96 -26.20 9.07
CA ALA A 220 7.20 -27.58 8.66
C ALA A 220 8.51 -27.76 7.87
N ALA A 221 8.90 -26.77 7.05
CA ALA A 221 10.14 -26.81 6.26
C ALA A 221 11.43 -26.79 7.09
N ASN A 222 11.35 -26.49 8.39
CA ASN A 222 12.47 -26.50 9.34
C ASN A 222 13.73 -25.75 8.82
N ILE A 223 13.51 -24.56 8.29
CA ILE A 223 14.55 -23.68 7.75
C ILE A 223 15.54 -23.32 8.86
N SER A 224 16.83 -23.56 8.60
CA SER A 224 17.94 -23.26 9.50
C SER A 224 18.30 -21.77 9.46
N PRO A 225 18.82 -21.17 10.54
CA PRO A 225 19.37 -19.81 10.52
C PRO A 225 20.52 -19.62 9.51
N LYS A 226 21.15 -20.72 9.05
CA LYS A 226 22.19 -20.72 8.02
C LYS A 226 21.66 -20.88 6.60
N ASP A 227 20.35 -21.01 6.42
CA ASP A 227 19.74 -21.02 5.10
C ASP A 227 19.39 -19.58 4.68
N TYR A 228 19.71 -19.23 3.44
CA TYR A 228 19.28 -17.98 2.83
C TYR A 228 18.02 -18.22 2.01
N VAL A 229 16.91 -17.57 2.35
CA VAL A 229 15.61 -17.80 1.68
C VAL A 229 15.27 -16.67 0.71
N VAL A 230 15.02 -17.00 -0.55
CA VAL A 230 14.53 -16.07 -1.57
C VAL A 230 13.05 -16.33 -1.80
N PHE A 231 12.22 -15.42 -1.32
CA PHE A 231 10.79 -15.48 -1.55
C PHE A 231 10.44 -14.84 -2.89
N VAL A 232 9.89 -15.61 -3.83
CA VAL A 232 9.44 -15.15 -5.15
C VAL A 232 8.09 -15.77 -5.49
N GLY A 233 7.20 -15.03 -6.16
CA GLY A 233 5.88 -15.57 -6.49
C GLY A 233 5.02 -15.86 -5.25
N LEU A 234 5.22 -15.12 -4.16
CA LEU A 234 4.32 -15.13 -3.03
C LEU A 234 2.94 -14.58 -3.43
N PRO A 235 1.84 -14.97 -2.75
CA PRO A 235 0.53 -14.45 -3.10
C PRO A 235 0.44 -12.95 -2.79
N ASP A 236 -0.02 -12.16 -3.76
CA ASP A 236 -0.13 -10.70 -3.62
C ASP A 236 -1.29 -10.31 -2.68
N ASN A 237 -2.52 -10.50 -3.15
CA ASN A 237 -3.73 -10.14 -2.44
C ASN A 237 -4.93 -11.01 -2.86
N ILE A 238 -5.92 -11.16 -1.97
CA ILE A 238 -7.23 -11.76 -2.28
C ILE A 238 -8.28 -10.66 -2.18
N ALA A 239 -8.89 -10.31 -3.33
CA ALA A 239 -9.88 -9.23 -3.45
C ALA A 239 -9.46 -7.93 -2.72
N GLY A 240 -8.16 -7.67 -2.73
CA GLY A 240 -7.55 -6.50 -2.15
C GLY A 240 -7.04 -6.58 -0.71
N VAL A 241 -7.21 -7.73 -0.05
CA VAL A 241 -6.54 -8.00 1.22
C VAL A 241 -5.14 -8.51 0.91
N GLU A 242 -4.12 -7.68 1.16
CA GLU A 242 -2.72 -8.08 0.93
C GLU A 242 -2.30 -9.20 1.88
N LEU A 243 -1.63 -10.20 1.32
CA LEU A 243 -1.19 -11.40 2.04
C LEU A 243 0.27 -11.26 2.48
N MET A 244 1.19 -11.28 1.51
CA MET A 244 2.63 -11.39 1.77
C MET A 244 3.43 -10.27 1.10
N ARG A 245 2.77 -9.15 0.77
CA ARG A 245 3.38 -8.07 0.01
C ARG A 245 4.54 -7.40 0.75
N ASN A 246 4.44 -7.28 2.08
CA ASN A 246 5.36 -6.55 2.95
C ASN A 246 5.64 -7.30 4.25
N ALA A 247 6.77 -6.98 4.89
CA ALA A 247 7.14 -7.45 6.23
C ALA A 247 7.09 -8.97 6.44
N VAL A 248 7.40 -9.76 5.40
CA VAL A 248 7.31 -11.23 5.43
C VAL A 248 8.22 -11.82 6.51
N PHE A 249 9.48 -11.36 6.59
CA PHE A 249 10.43 -11.85 7.59
C PHE A 249 10.03 -11.46 9.02
N GLU A 250 9.54 -10.24 9.21
CA GLU A 250 9.04 -9.76 10.50
C GLU A 250 7.81 -10.54 10.93
N MET A 251 6.86 -10.78 10.02
CA MET A 251 5.67 -11.60 10.28
C MET A 251 6.08 -13.01 10.71
N ILE A 252 6.98 -13.66 9.97
CA ILE A 252 7.40 -15.02 10.32
C ILE A 252 8.08 -15.04 11.69
N HIS A 253 8.96 -14.08 11.96
CA HIS A 253 9.64 -13.99 13.26
C HIS A 253 8.65 -13.83 14.42
N LEU A 254 7.64 -12.97 14.27
CA LEU A 254 6.63 -12.72 15.30
C LEU A 254 5.70 -13.93 15.51
N GLU A 255 5.22 -14.54 14.43
CA GLU A 255 4.20 -15.59 14.48
C GLU A 255 4.78 -16.98 14.81
N THR A 256 6.04 -17.24 14.46
CA THR A 256 6.66 -18.57 14.69
C THR A 256 7.61 -18.60 15.88
N SER A 257 7.91 -17.45 16.49
CA SER A 257 8.93 -17.32 17.55
C SER A 257 10.31 -17.91 17.19
N ARG A 258 10.58 -18.14 15.90
CA ARG A 258 11.87 -18.64 15.41
C ARG A 258 12.93 -17.56 15.41
N GLN A 259 14.19 -17.99 15.41
CA GLN A 259 15.31 -17.10 15.10
C GLN A 259 15.08 -16.40 13.76
N LYS A 260 15.56 -15.16 13.67
CA LYS A 260 15.38 -14.32 12.48
C LYS A 260 15.97 -15.02 11.26
N MET A 261 15.12 -15.36 10.30
CA MET A 261 15.57 -15.95 9.04
C MET A 261 16.31 -14.90 8.20
N SER A 262 17.34 -15.35 7.49
CA SER A 262 18.07 -14.54 6.51
C SER A 262 17.50 -14.79 5.12
N GLY A 263 17.41 -13.72 4.33
CA GLY A 263 16.85 -13.82 3.01
C GLY A 263 16.38 -12.49 2.45
N GLU A 264 15.75 -12.56 1.29
CA GLU A 264 15.11 -11.43 0.65
C GLU A 264 13.77 -11.80 0.02
N ARG A 265 12.96 -10.77 -0.20
CA ARG A 265 11.64 -10.89 -0.81
C ARG A 265 11.66 -10.19 -2.15
N VAL A 266 11.43 -10.95 -3.21
CA VAL A 266 11.31 -10.45 -4.57
C VAL A 266 9.89 -9.91 -4.76
N PRO A 267 9.70 -8.65 -5.20
CA PRO A 267 8.39 -8.03 -5.39
C PRO A 267 7.73 -8.42 -6.71
N LEU A 268 7.76 -9.72 -7.00
CA LEU A 268 7.04 -10.38 -8.07
C LEU A 268 6.15 -11.43 -7.42
N TYR A 269 4.85 -11.35 -7.65
CA TYR A 269 3.85 -12.07 -6.88
C TYR A 269 2.99 -12.92 -7.78
N THR A 270 2.43 -13.98 -7.21
CA THR A 270 1.36 -14.75 -7.83
C THR A 270 0.03 -14.08 -7.47
N GLU A 271 -0.79 -13.78 -8.46
CA GLU A 271 -2.16 -13.30 -8.30
C GLU A 271 -3.06 -14.52 -8.10
N PRO A 272 -3.58 -14.75 -6.87
CA PRO A 272 -4.57 -15.79 -6.66
C PRO A 272 -5.88 -15.27 -7.23
N LYS A 273 -6.10 -15.41 -8.54
CA LYS A 273 -7.41 -15.13 -9.14
C LYS A 273 -8.41 -16.04 -8.44
N ARG A 274 -9.37 -15.41 -7.73
CA ARG A 274 -10.54 -15.98 -7.05
C ARG A 274 -10.51 -17.51 -7.07
N LEU A 275 -9.87 -18.11 -6.05
CA LEU A 275 -9.93 -19.47 -5.47
C LEU A 275 -10.78 -20.59 -6.14
N GLU A 276 -11.05 -20.52 -7.44
CA GLU A 276 -11.77 -21.49 -8.26
C GLU A 276 -10.82 -22.58 -8.76
N ALA A 277 -9.51 -22.37 -8.59
CA ALA A 277 -8.52 -23.37 -8.91
C ALA A 277 -8.49 -24.46 -7.83
N VAL A 278 -8.94 -25.65 -8.20
CA VAL A 278 -8.67 -26.88 -7.45
C VAL A 278 -7.24 -27.32 -7.80
N GLY A 279 -6.32 -27.21 -6.84
CA GLY A 279 -4.93 -27.66 -6.96
C GLY A 279 -3.92 -26.56 -7.34
N PRO A 280 -2.63 -26.92 -7.48
CA PRO A 280 -1.57 -25.97 -7.78
C PRO A 280 -1.79 -25.28 -9.14
N VAL A 281 -1.57 -23.97 -9.17
CA VAL A 281 -1.73 -23.11 -10.35
C VAL A 281 -0.42 -22.76 -11.02
N VAL A 282 0.71 -22.84 -10.30
CA VAL A 282 2.04 -22.52 -10.83
C VAL A 282 3.08 -23.55 -10.41
N TYR A 283 4.11 -23.71 -11.22
CA TYR A 283 5.26 -24.58 -10.95
C TYR A 283 6.57 -23.88 -11.34
N VAL A 284 7.69 -24.37 -10.78
CA VAL A 284 9.04 -23.91 -11.14
C VAL A 284 9.70 -24.91 -12.08
N GLU A 285 10.36 -24.40 -13.10
CA GLU A 285 11.24 -25.14 -13.99
C GLU A 285 12.65 -24.52 -13.95
N GLU A 286 13.67 -25.38 -13.84
CA GLU A 286 15.08 -24.98 -13.98
C GLU A 286 15.50 -25.12 -15.44
N LEU A 287 15.94 -24.01 -16.05
CA LEU A 287 16.31 -23.95 -17.46
C LEU A 287 17.80 -24.23 -17.69
N GLY A 288 18.59 -24.34 -16.62
CA GLY A 288 20.04 -24.49 -16.65
C GLY A 288 20.80 -23.21 -16.23
N ASP A 289 22.07 -23.33 -15.86
CA ASP A 289 22.98 -22.22 -15.52
C ASP A 289 22.43 -21.24 -14.45
N GLY A 290 21.69 -21.75 -13.46
CA GLY A 290 21.09 -20.93 -12.41
C GLY A 290 19.91 -20.07 -12.89
N GLN A 291 19.36 -20.38 -14.07
CA GLN A 291 18.13 -19.78 -14.60
C GLN A 291 16.91 -20.62 -14.23
N PHE A 292 15.87 -19.93 -13.79
CA PHE A 292 14.62 -20.52 -13.36
C PHE A 292 13.45 -19.75 -13.96
N VAL A 293 12.33 -20.44 -14.11
CA VAL A 293 11.06 -19.84 -14.49
C VAL A 293 9.93 -20.40 -13.65
N ILE A 294 9.06 -19.51 -13.17
CA ILE A 294 7.76 -19.86 -12.59
C ILE A 294 6.72 -19.68 -13.70
N LEU A 295 6.06 -20.78 -14.05
CA LEU A 295 5.06 -20.86 -15.11
C LEU A 295 3.70 -21.23 -14.53
N PRO A 296 2.60 -20.78 -15.15
CA PRO A 296 1.28 -21.27 -14.81
C PRO A 296 1.02 -22.66 -15.43
N HIS A 297 0.22 -23.48 -14.76
CA HIS A 297 -0.21 -24.77 -15.31
C HIS A 297 -1.18 -24.65 -16.50
N LYS A 298 -1.84 -23.50 -16.67
CA LYS A 298 -2.74 -23.20 -17.80
C LYS A 298 -2.19 -22.01 -18.58
N GLU A 299 -1.89 -22.21 -19.86
CA GLU A 299 -1.07 -21.33 -20.70
C GLU A 299 -1.63 -19.93 -21.02
N ASP A 300 -2.83 -19.55 -20.59
CA ASP A 300 -3.48 -18.33 -21.09
C ASP A 300 -3.88 -17.31 -20.00
N ASN A 301 -3.34 -17.46 -18.80
CA ASN A 301 -3.70 -16.62 -17.68
C ASN A 301 -2.49 -15.82 -17.16
N ARG A 302 -2.63 -14.49 -17.17
CA ARG A 302 -1.78 -13.59 -16.40
C ARG A 302 -2.03 -13.86 -14.91
N TYR A 303 -1.13 -14.64 -14.31
CA TYR A 303 -1.15 -15.05 -12.91
C TYR A 303 -0.11 -14.32 -12.08
N PHE A 304 0.65 -13.37 -12.65
CA PHE A 304 1.71 -12.69 -11.91
C PHE A 304 1.56 -11.18 -11.96
N THR A 305 1.88 -10.53 -10.84
CA THR A 305 1.91 -9.07 -10.71
C THR A 305 3.23 -8.60 -10.10
N GLY A 306 3.57 -7.32 -10.28
CA GLY A 306 4.74 -6.71 -9.64
C GLY A 306 5.53 -5.79 -10.56
N PHE A 307 6.84 -5.72 -10.34
CA PHE A 307 7.73 -4.89 -11.15
C PHE A 307 8.13 -5.60 -12.44
N ARG A 308 8.35 -4.84 -13.52
CA ARG A 308 8.87 -5.41 -14.77
C ARG A 308 10.20 -6.14 -14.55
N THR A 309 11.09 -5.52 -13.77
CA THR A 309 12.41 -6.04 -13.43
C THR A 309 12.72 -5.71 -11.98
N PHE A 310 13.33 -6.64 -11.26
CA PHE A 310 13.87 -6.45 -9.93
C PHE A 310 15.27 -7.03 -9.87
N LYS A 311 16.24 -6.23 -9.43
CA LYS A 311 17.61 -6.67 -9.21
C LYS A 311 17.85 -6.73 -7.70
N SER A 312 18.42 -7.84 -7.26
CA SER A 312 18.68 -8.10 -5.86
C SER A 312 20.14 -8.49 -5.65
N GLY A 313 20.53 -8.71 -4.40
CA GLY A 313 21.89 -9.19 -4.11
C GLY A 313 22.15 -10.56 -4.73
N VAL A 314 21.16 -11.45 -4.75
CA VAL A 314 21.34 -12.83 -5.20
C VAL A 314 20.94 -13.09 -6.64
N GLY A 315 20.42 -12.11 -7.38
CA GLY A 315 19.93 -12.37 -8.73
C GLY A 315 19.22 -11.23 -9.44
N SER A 316 18.75 -11.54 -10.64
CA SER A 316 17.90 -10.68 -11.45
C SER A 316 16.59 -11.38 -11.77
N PHE A 317 15.48 -10.69 -11.55
CA PHE A 317 14.12 -11.20 -11.68
C PHE A 317 13.33 -10.33 -12.66
N TYR A 318 12.50 -10.95 -13.49
CA TYR A 318 11.71 -10.24 -14.49
C TYR A 318 10.35 -10.88 -14.72
N LEU A 319 9.34 -10.02 -14.93
CA LEU A 319 8.02 -10.44 -15.37
C LEU A 319 7.99 -10.54 -16.89
N ASP A 320 7.71 -11.74 -17.39
CA ASP A 320 7.56 -11.99 -18.81
C ASP A 320 6.24 -11.42 -19.34
N ASN A 321 6.25 -10.93 -20.58
CA ASN A 321 5.10 -10.27 -21.23
C ASN A 321 4.41 -9.16 -20.38
N PHE A 322 5.24 -8.35 -19.72
CA PHE A 322 4.80 -7.29 -18.80
C PHE A 322 3.83 -6.29 -19.44
N ARG A 323 2.70 -6.04 -18.76
CA ARG A 323 1.71 -5.04 -19.14
C ARG A 323 1.71 -3.88 -18.15
N HIS A 324 1.99 -2.68 -18.64
CA HIS A 324 2.05 -1.47 -17.83
C HIS A 324 0.72 -1.08 -17.16
N LYS A 325 -0.42 -1.43 -17.76
CA LYS A 325 -1.75 -1.00 -17.29
C LYS A 325 -2.11 -1.56 -15.91
N ASP A 326 -1.80 -2.84 -15.69
CA ASP A 326 -2.16 -3.62 -14.51
C ASP A 326 -0.94 -4.20 -13.79
N HIS A 327 0.27 -3.86 -14.24
CA HIS A 327 1.53 -4.35 -13.69
C HIS A 327 1.60 -5.90 -13.66
N SER A 328 1.04 -6.55 -14.69
CA SER A 328 0.91 -8.01 -14.77
C SER A 328 1.85 -8.66 -15.79
N GLY A 329 2.16 -9.94 -15.61
CA GLY A 329 2.95 -10.77 -16.50
C GLY A 329 2.42 -12.20 -16.64
N THR A 330 3.01 -12.97 -17.56
CA THR A 330 2.63 -14.37 -17.83
C THR A 330 3.54 -15.40 -17.17
N ALA A 331 4.76 -15.00 -16.80
CA ALA A 331 5.73 -15.85 -16.10
C ALA A 331 6.67 -14.97 -15.25
N ILE A 332 7.25 -15.55 -14.20
CA ILE A 332 8.38 -14.94 -13.48
C ILE A 332 9.64 -15.68 -13.88
N ARG A 333 10.56 -15.01 -14.56
CA ARG A 333 11.85 -15.59 -14.92
C ARG A 333 12.94 -14.92 -14.10
N PHE A 334 13.96 -15.69 -13.73
CA PHE A 334 15.04 -15.16 -12.92
C PHE A 334 16.32 -15.96 -13.07
N THR A 335 17.42 -15.25 -12.80
CA THR A 335 18.77 -15.81 -12.76
C THR A 335 19.35 -15.56 -11.39
N ILE A 336 19.89 -16.60 -10.78
CA ILE A 336 20.47 -16.55 -9.44
C ILE A 336 21.99 -16.58 -9.54
N HIS A 337 22.63 -15.61 -8.93
CA HIS A 337 24.08 -15.51 -8.76
C HIS A 337 24.49 -16.27 -7.50
N LYS A 338 24.91 -17.53 -7.67
CA LYS A 338 25.20 -18.47 -6.56
C LYS A 338 26.32 -18.03 -5.61
N HIS A 339 27.19 -17.12 -6.02
CA HIS A 339 28.38 -16.74 -5.23
C HIS A 339 28.04 -15.85 -4.02
N VAL A 340 26.94 -15.10 -4.06
CA VAL A 340 26.62 -14.10 -3.03
C VAL A 340 26.28 -14.73 -1.67
N PRO A 341 25.43 -15.77 -1.59
CA PRO A 341 25.15 -16.42 -0.30
C PRO A 341 26.35 -17.16 0.32
N GLN A 342 27.30 -17.64 -0.51
CA GLN A 342 28.49 -18.32 -0.02
C GLN A 342 29.45 -17.36 0.70
N GLU A 343 29.65 -16.16 0.15
CA GLU A 343 30.53 -15.14 0.76
C GLU A 343 29.99 -14.66 2.12
N GLU A 344 28.68 -14.69 2.32
CA GLU A 344 28.02 -14.34 3.59
C GLU A 344 27.95 -15.51 4.59
N GLY A 345 28.48 -16.69 4.24
CA GLY A 345 28.60 -17.84 5.15
C GLY A 345 27.32 -18.68 5.31
N TYR A 346 26.40 -18.62 4.35
CA TYR A 346 25.21 -19.48 4.33
C TYR A 346 25.50 -20.85 3.74
N ASP A 347 24.89 -21.88 4.32
CA ASP A 347 25.13 -23.28 3.91
C ASP A 347 24.29 -23.64 2.67
N ARG A 348 23.10 -23.02 2.51
CA ARG A 348 22.15 -23.32 1.43
C ARG A 348 21.38 -22.08 1.00
N LEU A 349 21.05 -22.01 -0.29
CA LEU A 349 20.07 -21.07 -0.84
C LEU A 349 18.76 -21.82 -1.06
N ILE A 350 17.64 -21.26 -0.60
CA ILE A 350 16.31 -21.87 -0.75
C ILE A 350 15.42 -20.89 -1.49
N LEU A 351 14.91 -21.33 -2.64
CA LEU A 351 13.85 -20.62 -3.35
C LEU A 351 12.50 -21.00 -2.73
N ALA A 352 11.73 -20.01 -2.27
CA ALA A 352 10.39 -20.21 -1.74
C ALA A 352 9.35 -19.55 -2.65
N TYR A 353 8.39 -20.33 -3.16
CA TYR A 353 7.32 -19.83 -4.03
C TYR A 353 5.96 -20.45 -3.67
N TYR A 354 4.88 -19.70 -3.89
CA TYR A 354 3.53 -20.18 -3.60
C TYR A 354 2.93 -20.79 -4.86
N ASP A 355 2.57 -22.07 -4.79
CA ASP A 355 2.03 -22.80 -5.94
C ASP A 355 0.53 -22.59 -6.15
N GLY A 356 -0.16 -21.91 -5.24
CA GLY A 356 -1.61 -21.75 -5.22
C GLY A 356 -2.32 -22.48 -4.08
N GLU A 357 -1.65 -23.46 -3.47
CA GLU A 357 -2.16 -24.25 -2.36
C GLU A 357 -1.22 -24.14 -1.16
N SER A 358 0.08 -24.33 -1.39
CA SER A 358 1.11 -24.39 -0.36
C SER A 358 2.35 -23.59 -0.77
N LEU A 359 3.16 -23.25 0.22
CA LEU A 359 4.48 -22.71 -0.02
C LEU A 359 5.47 -23.84 -0.32
N ARG A 360 6.06 -23.80 -1.51
CA ARG A 360 7.07 -24.76 -1.97
C ARG A 360 8.46 -24.22 -1.71
N PHE A 361 9.36 -25.12 -1.31
CA PHE A 361 10.76 -24.82 -1.06
C PHE A 361 11.61 -25.64 -2.02
N HIS A 362 12.43 -24.95 -2.83
CA HIS A 362 13.33 -25.55 -3.79
C HIS A 362 14.77 -25.20 -3.41
N PRO A 363 15.52 -26.14 -2.80
CA PRO A 363 16.92 -25.93 -2.44
C PRO A 363 17.78 -25.77 -3.70
N ILE A 364 18.60 -24.72 -3.75
CA ILE A 364 19.54 -24.45 -4.82
C ILE A 364 20.94 -24.80 -4.32
N ALA A 365 21.58 -25.75 -4.98
CA ALA A 365 22.97 -26.10 -4.68
C ALA A 365 23.90 -24.93 -5.02
N LEU A 366 24.70 -24.52 -4.03
CA LEU A 366 25.62 -23.38 -4.12
C LEU A 366 26.96 -23.73 -4.82
N ASN A 367 27.17 -24.99 -5.23
CA ASN A 367 28.44 -25.48 -5.80
C ASN A 367 29.02 -24.62 -6.93
#